data_AF-A0A172YZK3-F1
#
_entry.id   AF-A0A172YZK3-F1
#
_cell.length_a   1.000
_cell.length_b   1.000
_cell.length_c   1.000
_cell.angle_alpha   90.00
_cell.angle_beta   90.00
_cell.angle_gamma   90.00
#
_symmetry.space_group_name_H-M   'P 1'
#
loop_
_entity.id
_entity.type
_entity.pdbx_description
1 polymer ?
#
loop_
_entity_poly.entity_id
_entity_poly.type
_entity_poly.pdbx_seq_one_letter_code
_entity_poly.pdbx_strand_id
1 'polypeptide(L)'
;MAFTNRNSVEPNGASDRSDRTWRARLSKTLKRWAGMKAAQDGAPVQETSALEYAPETVGLALAPVDRPDRTELQPTAADFEIFSNLGNLDRLNAAISEGTVRIAFAGDSIVEGDRDGLYEHSVVATVMRALREQNPAINFVVGNFSLSGRGIGALATETYVGQPYPENLSTGFYRPDGAPVTDQWPGGSVVGKSWMAHLKDFAPDFVMVMHGANDLSGSSVGNTTALKYVVGLISHFPKAPSIGVSTTALPAVSAGYQEEAQIAADGVRGVARELNLTLVDINRAFNLLRSGFDVDNLHYTRDDNFAGYPTGWHVEDGSTLSLANADASSMSGTGSALHHAQSLDIMIKATFSCPNWVFTTCALRYRSKGSAAHQYSAHVSSGFLALCWGATTIGYKAIGEIASGSKVVLQVDVRGALHRVYVNDVLQLSVHDYNYLRRGSHGVAIIGGTGTLTEFIVDKGNYCANGVPQLSDLDLYGGDACATHNHTPEGNGINHPTKLANSVCWAGSFSALTEHIRVQKESRQ
;
A
#
# COMPACT_ATOMS: atom_id res chain seq x y z
N MET A 1 -60.13 -2.11 -37.61
CA MET A 1 -60.48 -0.73 -37.98
C MET A 1 -59.62 0.21 -37.17
N ALA A 2 -58.74 0.97 -37.83
CA ALA A 2 -58.06 2.11 -37.26
C ALA A 2 -58.94 3.35 -37.46
N PHE A 3 -58.99 4.26 -36.49
CA PHE A 3 -59.03 5.70 -36.74
C PHE A 3 -58.41 6.45 -35.56
N THR A 4 -57.61 7.44 -35.91
CA THR A 4 -56.69 8.24 -35.12
C THR A 4 -57.19 9.68 -34.96
N ASN A 5 -56.53 10.41 -34.04
CA ASN A 5 -56.15 11.84 -34.11
C ASN A 5 -57.14 12.93 -33.62
N ARG A 6 -56.83 13.62 -32.50
CA ARG A 6 -55.94 14.81 -32.46
C ARG A 6 -55.73 15.40 -31.04
N ASN A 7 -54.47 15.36 -30.63
CA ASN A 7 -53.60 16.37 -29.99
C ASN A 7 -54.17 17.61 -29.28
N SER A 8 -53.58 17.88 -28.10
CA SER A 8 -53.04 19.20 -27.75
C SER A 8 -51.56 19.06 -27.37
N VAL A 9 -50.72 19.90 -27.97
CA VAL A 9 -49.25 19.92 -27.91
C VAL A 9 -48.76 20.67 -26.66
N GLU A 10 -47.59 20.24 -26.15
CA GLU A 10 -46.74 20.78 -25.08
C GLU A 10 -46.38 22.28 -25.24
N PRO A 11 -45.70 22.83 -24.21
CA PRO A 11 -44.32 23.24 -24.47
C PRO A 11 -43.30 22.84 -23.39
N ASN A 12 -42.17 22.29 -23.86
CA ASN A 12 -40.79 22.43 -23.37
C ASN A 12 -40.47 21.87 -21.96
N GLY A 13 -39.55 20.92 -21.73
CA GLY A 13 -38.51 20.30 -22.54
C GLY A 13 -37.54 19.58 -21.58
N ALA A 14 -36.87 18.54 -22.09
CA ALA A 14 -35.88 17.66 -21.46
C ALA A 14 -36.43 16.50 -20.60
N SER A 15 -36.73 15.38 -21.28
CA SER A 15 -36.81 14.05 -20.67
C SER A 15 -35.42 13.65 -20.13
N ASP A 16 -35.26 13.59 -18.82
CA ASP A 16 -34.06 13.03 -18.19
C ASP A 16 -34.03 11.51 -18.46
N ARG A 17 -33.04 11.06 -19.24
CA ARG A 17 -32.77 9.65 -19.55
C ARG A 17 -31.69 9.06 -18.62
N SER A 18 -31.58 9.55 -17.38
CA SER A 18 -30.60 9.09 -16.40
C SER A 18 -30.88 7.69 -15.78
N ASP A 19 -32.04 7.06 -16.05
CA ASP A 19 -32.48 5.83 -15.39
C ASP A 19 -31.93 4.48 -15.93
N ARG A 20 -30.92 4.50 -16.82
CA ARG A 20 -30.41 3.26 -17.48
C ARG A 20 -29.00 2.79 -17.11
N THR A 21 -28.28 3.47 -16.23
CA THR A 21 -26.89 3.08 -15.89
C THR A 21 -26.74 2.55 -14.47
N TRP A 22 -25.89 1.52 -14.29
CA TRP A 22 -25.58 0.95 -12.98
C TRP A 22 -24.94 1.97 -12.03
N ARG A 23 -24.21 2.97 -12.57
CA ARG A 23 -23.69 4.12 -11.82
C ARG A 23 -24.78 4.95 -11.17
N ALA A 24 -25.91 5.19 -11.86
CA ALA A 24 -27.06 5.88 -11.29
C ALA A 24 -27.74 5.03 -10.19
N ARG A 25 -27.77 3.70 -10.34
CA ARG A 25 -28.32 2.78 -9.31
C ARG A 25 -27.42 2.71 -8.07
N LEU A 26 -26.11 2.59 -8.25
CA LEU A 26 -25.13 2.55 -7.16
C LEU A 26 -25.09 3.90 -6.40
N SER A 27 -25.07 5.02 -7.11
CA SER A 27 -25.11 6.36 -6.52
C SER A 27 -26.41 6.62 -5.75
N LYS A 28 -27.56 6.12 -6.23
CA LYS A 28 -28.87 6.27 -5.57
C LYS A 28 -29.03 5.33 -4.36
N THR A 29 -28.42 4.14 -4.39
CA THR A 29 -28.33 3.24 -3.22
C THR A 29 -27.46 3.85 -2.12
N LEU A 30 -26.31 4.44 -2.48
CA LEU A 30 -25.44 5.16 -1.54
C LEU A 30 -26.13 6.41 -0.96
N LYS A 31 -26.86 7.17 -1.77
CA LYS A 31 -27.63 8.35 -1.31
C LYS A 31 -28.86 8.01 -0.44
N ARG A 32 -29.49 6.84 -0.63
CA ARG A 32 -30.57 6.34 0.27
C ARG A 32 -30.04 5.83 1.61
N TRP A 33 -28.80 5.33 1.65
CA TRP A 33 -28.11 4.93 2.88
C TRP A 33 -27.63 6.13 3.72
N ALA A 34 -27.30 7.25 3.08
CA ALA A 34 -26.91 8.51 3.72
C ALA A 34 -28.07 9.25 4.47
N GLY A 35 -29.21 8.60 4.66
CA GLY A 35 -30.44 9.17 5.23
C GLY A 35 -30.95 8.53 6.52
N MET A 36 -30.09 7.88 7.33
CA MET A 36 -30.45 7.41 8.68
C MET A 36 -29.70 8.18 9.77
N LYS A 37 -30.48 8.62 10.77
CA LYS A 37 -30.18 9.65 11.77
C LYS A 37 -29.01 9.28 12.70
N ALA A 38 -28.23 10.31 13.02
CA ALA A 38 -27.22 10.32 14.07
C ALA A 38 -27.77 9.81 15.41
N ALA A 39 -27.04 8.88 16.03
CA ALA A 39 -27.08 8.67 17.46
C ALA A 39 -25.78 9.26 18.05
N GLN A 40 -25.95 10.30 18.87
CA GLN A 40 -24.93 10.79 19.78
C GLN A 40 -24.71 9.76 20.88
N ASP A 41 -23.46 9.41 21.17
CA ASP A 41 -22.82 9.67 22.46
C ASP A 41 -21.40 9.09 22.44
N GLY A 42 -20.46 9.91 22.89
CA GLY A 42 -19.03 9.64 22.79
C GLY A 42 -18.53 8.62 23.81
N ALA A 43 -17.58 7.80 23.39
CA ALA A 43 -16.65 7.10 24.26
C ALA A 43 -15.22 7.27 23.71
N PRO A 44 -14.20 7.35 24.58
CA PRO A 44 -12.83 7.67 24.16
C PRO A 44 -12.24 6.54 23.31
N VAL A 45 -11.61 6.93 22.20
CA VAL A 45 -10.85 6.05 21.32
C VAL A 45 -9.61 5.55 22.08
N GLN A 46 -9.51 4.24 22.24
CA GLN A 46 -8.35 3.57 22.81
C GLN A 46 -7.35 3.33 21.66
N GLU A 47 -6.28 4.14 21.60
CA GLU A 47 -5.11 3.84 20.80
C GLU A 47 -4.45 2.57 21.36
N THR A 48 -4.56 1.45 20.67
CA THR A 48 -3.93 0.20 21.09
C THR A 48 -2.45 0.18 20.68
N SER A 49 -1.62 0.30 21.72
CA SER A 49 -0.22 -0.11 21.90
C SER A 49 0.86 0.46 20.97
N ALA A 50 1.14 1.75 21.14
CA ALA A 50 2.54 2.21 21.16
C ALA A 50 3.20 1.73 22.47
N LEU A 51 4.51 1.49 22.46
CA LEU A 51 5.31 1.33 23.68
C LEU A 51 4.93 2.43 24.69
N GLU A 52 4.37 2.03 25.84
CA GLU A 52 3.96 2.93 26.91
C GLU A 52 5.17 3.71 27.42
N TYR A 53 5.19 5.02 27.15
CA TYR A 53 5.92 5.98 27.97
C TYR A 53 4.92 6.65 28.91
N ALA A 54 5.34 6.86 30.16
CA ALA A 54 4.51 7.41 31.21
C ALA A 54 3.82 8.72 30.77
N PRO A 55 2.54 8.94 31.14
CA PRO A 55 1.70 10.06 30.69
C PRO A 55 2.22 11.46 31.11
N GLU A 56 3.33 11.53 31.82
CA GLU A 56 3.90 12.74 32.42
C GLU A 56 4.90 13.46 31.49
N THR A 57 5.20 12.92 30.31
CA THR A 57 6.15 13.49 29.33
C THR A 57 5.53 14.00 28.02
N VAL A 58 4.19 14.06 27.93
CA VAL A 58 3.52 14.67 26.78
C VAL A 58 3.61 16.19 26.89
N GLY A 59 4.62 16.75 26.23
CA GLY A 59 4.74 18.19 26.03
C GLY A 59 3.48 18.76 25.38
N LEU A 60 3.06 19.93 25.86
CA LEU A 60 1.90 20.70 25.40
C LEU A 60 1.75 20.66 23.87
N ALA A 61 0.57 20.24 23.40
CA ALA A 61 0.18 20.36 22.00
C ALA A 61 0.35 21.82 21.55
N LEU A 62 1.31 22.07 20.65
CA LEU A 62 1.43 23.36 19.99
C LEU A 62 0.26 23.51 19.02
N ALA A 63 -0.37 24.68 19.06
CA ALA A 63 -1.56 25.00 18.28
C ALA A 63 -1.33 24.78 16.78
N PRO A 64 -2.35 24.30 16.03
CA PRO A 64 -2.27 24.21 14.58
C PRO A 64 -2.00 25.61 13.99
N VAL A 65 -0.90 25.73 13.24
CA VAL A 65 -0.62 26.95 12.48
C VAL A 65 -1.43 26.87 11.19
N ASP A 66 -2.56 27.58 11.15
CA ASP A 66 -3.30 27.84 9.92
C ASP A 66 -2.39 28.61 8.95
N ARG A 67 -2.11 28.01 7.78
CA ARG A 67 -1.52 28.74 6.66
C ARG A 67 -2.62 29.53 5.95
N PRO A 68 -2.47 30.84 5.70
CA PRO A 68 -3.51 31.65 5.04
C PRO A 68 -3.77 31.33 3.56
N ASP A 69 -2.98 30.46 2.91
CA ASP A 69 -2.95 30.36 1.43
C ASP A 69 -3.40 29.00 0.84
N ARG A 70 -4.26 28.23 1.53
CA ARG A 70 -4.96 27.09 0.90
C ARG A 70 -6.48 27.29 0.97
N THR A 71 -7.01 28.03 -0.01
CA THR A 71 -8.45 28.21 -0.26
C THR A 71 -9.09 27.04 -1.01
N GLU A 72 -8.56 25.82 -0.93
CA GLU A 72 -9.19 24.65 -1.51
C GLU A 72 -10.03 23.93 -0.45
N LEU A 73 -11.34 23.85 -0.72
CA LEU A 73 -12.31 23.04 0.02
C LEU A 73 -11.73 21.64 0.26
N GLN A 74 -11.79 21.17 1.51
CA GLN A 74 -11.48 19.77 1.81
C GLN A 74 -12.44 18.88 1.00
N PRO A 75 -11.93 17.95 0.17
CA PRO A 75 -12.78 17.04 -0.58
C PRO A 75 -13.58 16.15 0.37
N THR A 76 -14.84 15.92 0.04
CA THR A 76 -15.71 15.02 0.80
C THR A 76 -15.33 13.57 0.50
N ALA A 77 -15.68 12.64 1.39
CA ALA A 77 -15.45 11.19 1.25
C ALA A 77 -15.94 10.57 -0.09
N ALA A 78 -16.77 11.29 -0.86
CA ALA A 78 -17.29 10.88 -2.16
C ALA A 78 -16.39 11.25 -3.37
N ASP A 79 -15.34 12.08 -3.18
CA ASP A 79 -14.50 12.60 -4.26
C ASP A 79 -13.08 12.01 -4.29
N PHE A 80 -12.83 10.95 -3.53
CA PHE A 80 -11.57 10.25 -3.62
C PHE A 80 -11.58 9.33 -4.85
N GLU A 81 -10.60 9.50 -5.76
CA GLU A 81 -10.15 8.40 -6.64
C GLU A 81 -9.58 7.32 -5.73
N ILE A 82 -10.48 6.54 -5.14
CA ILE A 82 -10.10 5.40 -4.34
C ILE A 82 -9.79 4.27 -5.32
N PHE A 83 -8.58 3.74 -5.13
CA PHE A 83 -8.10 2.45 -5.61
C PHE A 83 -7.41 2.42 -6.96
N SER A 84 -6.20 1.86 -6.88
CA SER A 84 -5.31 1.41 -7.94
C SER A 84 -4.43 2.44 -8.66
N ASN A 85 -3.13 2.14 -8.68
CA ASN A 85 -2.17 2.73 -9.62
C ASN A 85 -2.22 1.90 -10.89
N LEU A 86 -2.45 2.50 -12.05
CA LEU A 86 -2.34 1.81 -13.33
C LEU A 86 -0.89 1.89 -13.80
N GLY A 87 -0.22 0.73 -13.86
CA GLY A 87 1.17 0.63 -14.30
C GLY A 87 1.27 0.39 -15.81
N ASN A 88 2.24 -0.40 -16.23
CA ASN A 88 2.33 -0.82 -17.63
C ASN A 88 1.15 -1.72 -18.02
N LEU A 89 0.32 -1.22 -18.93
CA LEU A 89 -0.86 -1.91 -19.48
C LEU A 89 -0.74 -2.19 -20.99
N ASP A 90 0.46 -2.15 -21.57
CA ASP A 90 0.67 -2.20 -23.02
C ASP A 90 0.10 -3.49 -23.64
N ARG A 91 0.41 -4.66 -23.05
CA ARG A 91 -0.12 -5.94 -23.57
C ARG A 91 -1.62 -6.07 -23.32
N LEU A 92 -2.13 -5.61 -22.18
CA LEU A 92 -3.57 -5.59 -21.92
C LEU A 92 -4.31 -4.73 -22.96
N ASN A 93 -3.80 -3.54 -23.27
CA ASN A 93 -4.37 -2.62 -24.26
C ASN A 93 -4.36 -3.21 -25.67
N ALA A 94 -3.29 -3.93 -26.03
CA ALA A 94 -3.21 -4.66 -27.29
C ALA A 94 -4.29 -5.76 -27.35
N ALA A 95 -4.44 -6.56 -26.31
CA ALA A 95 -5.44 -7.63 -26.24
C ALA A 95 -6.89 -7.11 -26.28
N ILE A 96 -7.17 -5.99 -25.60
CA ILE A 96 -8.47 -5.29 -25.70
C ILE A 96 -8.75 -4.90 -27.16
N SER A 97 -7.73 -4.42 -27.87
CA SER A 97 -7.83 -4.06 -29.29
C SER A 97 -8.05 -5.28 -30.20
N GLU A 98 -7.47 -6.43 -29.85
CA GLU A 98 -7.65 -7.71 -30.54
C GLU A 98 -9.03 -8.34 -30.28
N GLY A 99 -9.76 -7.88 -29.27
CA GLY A 99 -11.12 -8.32 -28.93
C GLY A 99 -11.18 -9.60 -28.07
N THR A 100 -10.05 -10.21 -27.74
CA THR A 100 -9.95 -11.33 -26.79
C THR A 100 -8.89 -11.01 -25.75
N VAL A 101 -9.23 -11.10 -24.47
CA VAL A 101 -8.34 -10.84 -23.35
C VAL A 101 -8.23 -12.08 -22.47
N ARG A 102 -7.02 -12.59 -22.29
CA ARG A 102 -6.69 -13.66 -21.35
C ARG A 102 -6.21 -13.09 -20.02
N ILE A 103 -6.94 -13.36 -18.94
CA ILE A 103 -6.59 -12.92 -17.59
C ILE A 103 -6.26 -14.13 -16.74
N ALA A 104 -5.08 -14.12 -16.12
CA ALA A 104 -4.71 -15.12 -15.13
C ALA A 104 -4.65 -14.52 -13.73
N PHE A 105 -5.22 -15.20 -12.75
CA PHE A 105 -5.08 -14.88 -11.33
C PHE A 105 -4.16 -15.90 -10.67
N ALA A 106 -3.23 -15.42 -9.84
CA ALA A 106 -2.38 -16.26 -9.02
C ALA A 106 -2.36 -15.72 -7.59
N GLY A 107 -2.98 -16.44 -6.67
CA GLY A 107 -3.08 -16.05 -5.27
C GLY A 107 -3.20 -17.22 -4.31
N ASP A 108 -3.56 -16.87 -3.09
CA ASP A 108 -3.76 -17.80 -1.98
C ASP A 108 -5.24 -18.26 -1.87
N SER A 109 -5.63 -18.74 -0.68
CA SER A 109 -6.97 -19.26 -0.39
C SER A 109 -8.08 -18.23 -0.58
N ILE A 110 -7.80 -16.94 -0.40
CA ILE A 110 -8.81 -15.89 -0.53
C ILE A 110 -9.16 -15.68 -2.02
N VAL A 111 -8.16 -15.79 -2.89
CA VAL A 111 -8.30 -15.58 -4.34
C VAL A 111 -8.81 -16.84 -5.02
N GLU A 112 -8.49 -18.02 -4.50
CA GLU A 112 -9.11 -19.29 -4.89
C GLU A 112 -10.63 -19.24 -4.72
N GLY A 113 -11.10 -18.73 -3.57
CA GLY A 113 -12.45 -18.21 -3.41
C GLY A 113 -13.57 -19.23 -3.15
N ASP A 114 -13.27 -20.51 -2.97
CA ASP A 114 -14.27 -21.59 -2.75
C ASP A 114 -14.10 -22.34 -1.42
N ARG A 115 -13.15 -21.93 -0.57
CA ARG A 115 -12.87 -22.60 0.70
C ARG A 115 -13.87 -22.30 1.81
N ASP A 116 -14.29 -21.04 1.92
CA ASP A 116 -15.13 -20.55 3.03
C ASP A 116 -16.35 -19.74 2.52
N GLY A 117 -16.81 -20.06 1.30
CA GLY A 117 -17.94 -19.42 0.64
C GLY A 117 -18.21 -20.02 -0.75
N LEU A 118 -19.26 -19.56 -1.41
CA LEU A 118 -19.52 -19.95 -2.79
C LEU A 118 -18.57 -19.21 -3.74
N TYR A 119 -17.98 -19.93 -4.70
CA TYR A 119 -17.04 -19.32 -5.66
C TYR A 119 -17.64 -18.12 -6.41
N GLU A 120 -18.93 -18.14 -6.71
CA GLU A 120 -19.66 -17.04 -7.36
C GLU A 120 -19.67 -15.73 -6.56
N HIS A 121 -19.34 -15.78 -5.27
CA HIS A 121 -19.20 -14.63 -4.38
C HIS A 121 -17.75 -14.23 -4.13
N SER A 122 -16.78 -14.97 -4.69
CA SER A 122 -15.36 -14.62 -4.63
C SER A 122 -15.04 -13.32 -5.37
N VAL A 123 -13.89 -12.73 -5.05
CA VAL A 123 -13.34 -11.57 -5.77
C VAL A 123 -13.21 -11.86 -7.27
N VAL A 124 -12.69 -13.02 -7.67
CA VAL A 124 -12.44 -13.34 -9.07
C VAL A 124 -13.76 -13.43 -9.83
N ALA A 125 -14.74 -14.18 -9.32
CA ALA A 125 -16.05 -14.28 -9.96
C ALA A 125 -16.75 -12.92 -10.06
N THR A 126 -16.65 -12.09 -9.02
CA THR A 126 -17.27 -10.75 -8.97
C THR A 126 -16.64 -9.80 -9.99
N VAL A 127 -15.31 -9.74 -10.05
CA VAL A 127 -14.58 -8.90 -11.02
C VAL A 127 -14.86 -9.37 -12.45
N MET A 128 -14.83 -10.69 -12.70
CA MET A 128 -15.05 -11.21 -14.05
C MET A 128 -16.48 -11.00 -14.55
N ARG A 129 -17.47 -11.11 -13.66
CA ARG A 129 -18.86 -10.76 -13.98
C ARG A 129 -18.95 -9.29 -14.38
N ALA A 130 -18.38 -8.38 -13.58
CA ALA A 130 -18.37 -6.95 -13.88
C ALA A 130 -17.69 -6.64 -15.22
N LEU A 131 -16.53 -7.25 -15.50
CA LEU A 131 -15.83 -7.07 -16.77
C LEU A 131 -16.65 -7.52 -17.97
N ARG A 132 -17.26 -8.71 -17.91
CA ARG A 132 -18.09 -9.27 -18.99
C ARG A 132 -19.36 -8.43 -19.21
N GLU A 133 -20.03 -8.01 -18.14
CA GLU A 133 -21.23 -7.17 -18.21
C GLU A 133 -20.95 -5.76 -18.77
N GLN A 134 -19.83 -5.14 -18.38
CA GLN A 134 -19.47 -3.80 -18.82
C GLN A 134 -18.85 -3.78 -20.22
N ASN A 135 -18.28 -4.89 -20.66
CA ASN A 135 -17.54 -4.99 -21.93
C ASN A 135 -18.00 -6.19 -22.78
N PRO A 136 -19.28 -6.25 -23.20
CA PRO A 136 -19.85 -7.43 -23.87
C PRO A 136 -19.26 -7.74 -25.26
N ALA A 137 -18.45 -6.84 -25.81
CA ALA A 137 -17.76 -7.05 -27.09
C ALA A 137 -16.36 -7.66 -26.94
N ILE A 138 -15.86 -7.77 -25.70
CA ILE A 138 -14.55 -8.38 -25.41
C ILE A 138 -14.81 -9.82 -24.96
N ASN A 139 -14.14 -10.76 -25.60
CA ASN A 139 -14.12 -12.15 -25.15
C ASN A 139 -13.09 -12.32 -24.03
N PHE A 140 -13.55 -12.43 -22.78
CA PHE A 140 -12.68 -12.68 -21.64
C PHE A 140 -12.50 -14.18 -21.38
N VAL A 141 -11.26 -14.64 -21.50
CA VAL A 141 -10.82 -15.98 -21.12
C VAL A 141 -10.07 -15.90 -19.81
N VAL A 142 -10.50 -16.65 -18.79
CA VAL A 142 -9.99 -16.51 -17.42
C VAL A 142 -9.36 -17.81 -16.97
N GLY A 143 -8.28 -17.71 -16.20
CA GLY A 143 -7.75 -18.84 -15.44
C GLY A 143 -7.45 -18.39 -14.01
N ASN A 144 -8.12 -18.98 -13.03
CA ASN A 144 -7.77 -18.80 -11.62
C ASN A 144 -6.84 -19.94 -11.18
N PHE A 145 -5.55 -19.65 -11.13
CA PHE A 145 -4.50 -20.59 -10.73
C PHE A 145 -4.13 -20.42 -9.24
N SER A 146 -5.06 -20.03 -8.37
CA SER A 146 -4.76 -19.80 -6.95
C SER A 146 -4.72 -21.10 -6.13
N LEU A 147 -3.87 -21.14 -5.11
CA LEU A 147 -3.68 -22.33 -4.26
C LEU A 147 -3.86 -22.02 -2.76
N SER A 148 -4.82 -22.71 -2.15
CA SER A 148 -5.12 -22.61 -0.72
C SER A 148 -3.94 -22.91 0.18
N GLY A 149 -3.71 -22.03 1.17
CA GLY A 149 -2.63 -22.21 2.13
C GLY A 149 -1.23 -22.21 1.51
N ARG A 150 -1.07 -21.63 0.31
CA ARG A 150 0.23 -21.43 -0.34
C ARG A 150 0.56 -19.95 -0.39
N GLY A 151 1.84 -19.67 -0.20
CA GLY A 151 2.41 -18.34 -0.30
C GLY A 151 3.16 -18.14 -1.60
N ILE A 152 3.64 -16.92 -1.81
CA ILE A 152 4.35 -16.52 -3.04
C ILE A 152 5.64 -17.31 -3.26
N GLY A 153 6.25 -17.83 -2.19
CA GLY A 153 7.41 -18.72 -2.28
C GLY A 153 7.13 -20.01 -3.04
N ALA A 154 5.94 -20.60 -2.88
CA ALA A 154 5.55 -21.80 -3.62
C ALA A 154 5.34 -21.50 -5.10
N LEU A 155 4.76 -20.34 -5.43
CA LEU A 155 4.62 -19.87 -6.81
C LEU A 155 5.98 -19.66 -7.49
N ALA A 156 6.95 -19.13 -6.74
CA ALA A 156 8.32 -18.89 -7.19
C ALA A 156 9.15 -20.17 -7.39
N THR A 157 8.72 -21.31 -6.84
CA THR A 157 9.56 -22.50 -6.76
C THR A 157 9.31 -23.43 -7.94
N GLU A 158 10.31 -23.62 -8.82
CA GLU A 158 10.19 -24.51 -9.99
C GLU A 158 9.95 -25.98 -9.62
N THR A 159 10.45 -26.41 -8.47
CA THR A 159 10.27 -27.78 -7.97
C THR A 159 8.94 -28.00 -7.23
N TYR A 160 8.16 -26.94 -7.01
CA TYR A 160 6.81 -27.04 -6.48
C TYR A 160 5.85 -27.33 -7.64
N VAL A 161 5.58 -28.62 -7.85
CA VAL A 161 4.97 -29.14 -9.08
C VAL A 161 3.63 -29.82 -8.84
N GLY A 162 2.84 -29.95 -9.91
CA GLY A 162 1.65 -30.78 -9.92
C GLY A 162 1.98 -32.23 -9.55
N GLN A 163 1.11 -32.87 -8.77
CA GLN A 163 1.24 -34.24 -8.30
C GLN A 163 -0.09 -34.99 -8.48
N PRO A 164 -0.09 -36.33 -8.51
CA PRO A 164 -1.33 -37.10 -8.42
C PRO A 164 -1.99 -36.90 -7.04
N TYR A 165 -3.32 -37.04 -6.98
CA TYR A 165 -4.05 -37.03 -5.71
C TYR A 165 -3.87 -38.35 -4.94
N PRO A 166 -3.69 -38.32 -3.60
CA PRO A 166 -3.44 -37.14 -2.78
C PRO A 166 -2.00 -36.64 -2.94
N GLU A 167 -1.84 -35.33 -3.04
CA GLU A 167 -0.54 -34.68 -3.17
C GLU A 167 0.20 -34.56 -1.83
N ASN A 168 1.51 -34.37 -1.90
CA ASN A 168 2.28 -33.86 -0.76
C ASN A 168 2.34 -32.33 -0.80
N LEU A 169 1.61 -31.69 0.10
CA LEU A 169 1.46 -30.24 0.21
C LEU A 169 2.78 -29.47 0.39
N SER A 170 3.86 -30.10 0.87
CA SER A 170 5.17 -29.46 1.03
C SER A 170 6.01 -29.42 -0.25
N THR A 171 5.71 -30.28 -1.23
CA THR A 171 6.50 -30.43 -2.46
C THR A 171 5.69 -30.28 -3.74
N GLY A 172 4.37 -30.22 -3.64
CA GLY A 172 3.51 -30.06 -4.80
C GLY A 172 2.06 -29.76 -4.47
N PHE A 173 1.24 -29.80 -5.51
CA PHE A 173 -0.18 -29.50 -5.48
C PHE A 173 -0.96 -30.41 -6.42
N TYR A 174 -2.25 -30.59 -6.15
CA TYR A 174 -3.18 -31.18 -7.10
C TYR A 174 -4.37 -30.26 -7.28
N ARG A 175 -4.82 -30.10 -8.53
CA ARG A 175 -6.08 -29.45 -8.87
C ARG A 175 -6.81 -30.27 -9.93
N PRO A 176 -8.08 -30.63 -9.70
CA PRO A 176 -8.90 -31.19 -10.76
C PRO A 176 -9.09 -30.15 -11.87
N ASP A 177 -9.48 -30.61 -13.05
CA ASP A 177 -9.96 -29.71 -14.10
C ASP A 177 -11.19 -28.97 -13.59
N GLY A 178 -11.11 -27.65 -13.50
CA GLY A 178 -12.23 -26.88 -12.97
C GLY A 178 -13.40 -26.81 -13.92
N ALA A 179 -14.57 -26.48 -13.39
CA ALA A 179 -15.76 -26.32 -14.20
C ALA A 179 -15.57 -25.16 -15.19
N PRO A 180 -16.04 -25.28 -16.45
CA PRO A 180 -16.06 -24.16 -17.41
C PRO A 180 -16.87 -22.94 -16.95
N VAL A 181 -17.59 -23.07 -15.83
CA VAL A 181 -18.41 -22.02 -15.21
C VAL A 181 -17.63 -21.25 -14.13
N THR A 182 -16.70 -21.91 -13.44
CA THR A 182 -15.85 -21.27 -12.42
C THR A 182 -14.51 -20.80 -12.99
N ASP A 183 -14.08 -21.34 -14.13
CA ASP A 183 -12.79 -21.04 -14.77
C ASP A 183 -11.59 -21.22 -13.80
N GLN A 184 -11.78 -21.99 -12.72
CA GLN A 184 -10.71 -22.36 -11.80
C GLN A 184 -9.82 -23.39 -12.49
N TRP A 185 -8.51 -23.16 -12.46
CA TRP A 185 -7.50 -24.07 -12.99
C TRP A 185 -7.87 -24.78 -14.32
N PRO A 186 -8.02 -24.04 -15.44
CA PRO A 186 -8.44 -24.62 -16.71
C PRO A 186 -7.51 -25.76 -17.15
N GLY A 187 -8.05 -26.95 -17.38
CA GLY A 187 -7.32 -28.16 -17.77
C GLY A 187 -6.71 -28.95 -16.60
N GLY A 188 -6.90 -28.51 -15.35
CA GLY A 188 -6.38 -29.17 -14.15
C GLY A 188 -4.85 -29.08 -14.00
N SER A 189 -4.34 -29.55 -12.86
CA SER A 189 -2.89 -29.61 -12.61
C SER A 189 -2.25 -30.78 -13.36
N VAL A 190 -1.11 -30.53 -14.00
CA VAL A 190 -0.32 -31.55 -14.71
C VAL A 190 0.83 -32.03 -13.82
N VAL A 191 0.97 -33.35 -13.66
CA VAL A 191 2.04 -33.96 -12.87
C VAL A 191 3.41 -33.52 -13.38
N GLY A 192 4.29 -33.07 -12.48
CA GLY A 192 5.64 -32.62 -12.79
C GLY A 192 5.73 -31.19 -13.36
N LYS A 193 4.60 -30.53 -13.63
CA LYS A 193 4.58 -29.13 -14.10
C LYS A 193 4.50 -28.18 -12.91
N SER A 194 5.40 -27.19 -12.86
CA SER A 194 5.40 -26.20 -11.78
C SER A 194 4.16 -25.31 -11.80
N TRP A 195 3.86 -24.66 -10.67
CA TRP A 195 2.76 -23.70 -10.60
C TRP A 195 2.94 -22.57 -11.62
N MET A 196 4.13 -21.95 -11.66
CA MET A 196 4.50 -20.92 -12.63
C MET A 196 4.39 -21.39 -14.09
N ALA A 197 4.72 -22.65 -14.38
CA ALA A 197 4.62 -23.19 -15.74
C ALA A 197 3.16 -23.29 -16.23
N HIS A 198 2.19 -23.56 -15.35
CA HIS A 198 0.77 -23.52 -15.74
C HIS A 198 0.34 -22.09 -16.13
N LEU A 199 0.75 -21.08 -15.36
CA LEU A 199 0.51 -19.67 -15.69
C LEU A 199 1.15 -19.27 -17.02
N LYS A 200 2.38 -19.71 -17.27
CA LYS A 200 3.09 -19.48 -18.53
C LYS A 200 2.38 -20.11 -19.72
N ASP A 201 1.96 -21.38 -19.61
CA ASP A 201 1.31 -22.13 -20.68
C ASP A 201 -0.08 -21.55 -21.04
N PHE A 202 -0.76 -20.92 -20.09
CA PHE A 202 -2.02 -20.22 -20.33
C PHE A 202 -1.88 -19.03 -21.30
N ALA A 203 -0.66 -18.49 -21.46
CA ALA A 203 -0.32 -17.35 -22.32
C ALA A 203 -1.20 -16.09 -22.06
N PRO A 204 -1.24 -15.59 -20.81
CA PRO A 204 -2.07 -14.47 -20.42
C PRO A 204 -1.70 -13.16 -21.14
N ASP A 205 -2.66 -12.24 -21.22
CA ASP A 205 -2.46 -10.84 -21.58
C ASP A 205 -2.26 -9.97 -20.34
N PHE A 206 -2.88 -10.38 -19.23
CA PHE A 206 -2.75 -9.78 -17.92
C PHE A 206 -2.62 -10.87 -16.84
N VAL A 207 -1.65 -10.71 -15.94
CA VAL A 207 -1.50 -11.56 -14.75
C VAL A 207 -1.72 -10.72 -13.50
N MET A 208 -2.62 -11.18 -12.64
CA MET A 208 -2.90 -10.57 -11.35
C MET A 208 -2.31 -11.44 -10.23
N VAL A 209 -1.24 -10.96 -9.59
CA VAL A 209 -0.58 -11.62 -8.46
C VAL A 209 -1.17 -11.12 -7.15
N MET A 210 -1.83 -12.01 -6.41
CA MET A 210 -2.63 -11.68 -5.24
C MET A 210 -2.28 -12.59 -4.06
N HIS A 211 -1.07 -12.40 -3.54
CA HIS A 211 -0.57 -13.14 -2.38
C HIS A 211 -0.42 -12.20 -1.19
N GLY A 212 -0.51 -12.74 0.02
CA GLY A 212 -0.03 -12.03 1.19
C GLY A 212 -0.53 -12.55 2.53
N ALA A 213 -1.69 -13.21 2.59
CA ALA A 213 -2.22 -13.70 3.87
C ALA A 213 -1.39 -14.86 4.44
N ASN A 214 -0.75 -15.63 3.56
CA ASN A 214 0.14 -16.75 3.92
C ASN A 214 1.62 -16.35 4.00
N ASP A 215 1.96 -15.11 3.64
CA ASP A 215 3.34 -14.62 3.55
C ASP A 215 3.67 -13.63 4.69
N LEU A 216 2.86 -13.61 5.76
CA LEU A 216 3.04 -12.71 6.88
C LEU A 216 4.21 -13.14 7.76
N SER A 217 5.33 -12.44 7.65
CA SER A 217 6.56 -12.71 8.40
C SER A 217 6.99 -11.56 9.31
N GLY A 218 6.26 -10.43 9.29
CA GLY A 218 6.70 -9.17 9.90
C GLY A 218 7.89 -8.52 9.20
N SER A 219 8.41 -9.11 8.11
CA SER A 219 9.53 -8.60 7.32
C SER A 219 9.07 -8.18 5.93
N SER A 220 9.25 -6.91 5.60
CA SER A 220 8.99 -6.38 4.25
C SER A 220 10.03 -6.85 3.22
N VAL A 221 11.28 -7.11 3.62
CA VAL A 221 12.36 -7.50 2.68
C VAL A 221 12.10 -8.86 2.05
N GLY A 222 11.75 -9.87 2.86
CA GLY A 222 11.53 -11.23 2.37
C GLY A 222 10.39 -11.29 1.35
N ASN A 223 9.25 -10.68 1.70
CA ASN A 223 8.06 -10.65 0.86
C ASN A 223 8.28 -9.90 -0.44
N THR A 224 8.95 -8.75 -0.39
CA THR A 224 9.22 -7.93 -1.58
C THR A 224 10.26 -8.57 -2.49
N THR A 225 11.27 -9.26 -1.94
CA THR A 225 12.24 -10.04 -2.73
C THR A 225 11.53 -11.15 -3.51
N ALA A 226 10.67 -11.93 -2.85
CA ALA A 226 9.92 -12.99 -3.51
C ALA A 226 8.95 -12.44 -4.57
N LEU A 227 8.27 -11.33 -4.29
CA LEU A 227 7.39 -10.67 -5.26
C LEU A 227 8.15 -10.18 -6.49
N LYS A 228 9.28 -9.49 -6.32
CA LYS A 228 10.13 -9.04 -7.43
C LYS A 228 10.63 -10.21 -8.26
N TYR A 229 10.99 -11.32 -7.63
CA TYR A 229 11.39 -12.53 -8.34
C TYR A 229 10.24 -13.12 -9.17
N VAL A 230 9.04 -13.26 -8.60
CA VAL A 230 7.84 -13.71 -9.34
C VAL A 230 7.51 -12.79 -10.51
N VAL A 231 7.54 -11.47 -10.31
CA VAL A 231 7.34 -10.48 -11.39
C VAL A 231 8.38 -10.67 -12.49
N GLY A 232 9.65 -10.88 -12.11
CA GLY A 232 10.73 -11.19 -13.04
C GLY A 232 10.50 -12.49 -13.82
N LEU A 233 9.98 -13.55 -13.20
CA LEU A 233 9.64 -14.79 -13.92
C LEU A 233 8.52 -14.54 -14.95
N ILE A 234 7.48 -13.82 -14.58
CA ILE A 234 6.32 -13.53 -15.45
C ILE A 234 6.73 -12.62 -16.62
N SER A 235 7.60 -11.63 -16.40
CA SER A 235 8.05 -10.72 -17.46
C SER A 235 8.84 -11.41 -18.57
N HIS A 236 9.37 -12.61 -18.32
CA HIS A 236 10.10 -13.44 -19.29
C HIS A 236 9.24 -14.54 -19.93
N PHE A 237 7.92 -14.48 -19.79
CA PHE A 237 7.04 -15.36 -20.56
C PHE A 237 7.21 -15.10 -22.07
N PRO A 238 7.10 -16.14 -22.93
CA PRO A 238 7.17 -15.98 -24.39
C PRO A 238 6.21 -14.91 -24.93
N LYS A 239 5.03 -14.82 -24.31
CA LYS A 239 4.11 -13.71 -24.44
C LYS A 239 4.08 -12.99 -23.09
N ALA A 240 4.90 -11.95 -22.93
CA ALA A 240 4.99 -11.20 -21.68
C ALA A 240 3.66 -10.46 -21.42
N PRO A 241 2.95 -10.75 -20.32
CA PRO A 241 1.70 -10.09 -19.98
C PRO A 241 1.96 -8.73 -19.31
N SER A 242 0.94 -7.86 -19.30
CA SER A 242 0.87 -6.77 -18.32
C SER A 242 0.66 -7.39 -16.93
N ILE A 243 1.23 -6.77 -15.89
CA ILE A 243 1.24 -7.36 -14.55
C ILE A 243 0.54 -6.44 -13.55
N GLY A 244 -0.38 -7.01 -12.80
CA GLY A 244 -1.00 -6.42 -11.62
C GLY A 244 -0.58 -7.15 -10.35
N VAL A 245 -0.51 -6.41 -9.24
CA VAL A 245 -0.23 -6.93 -7.90
C VAL A 245 -1.26 -6.39 -6.91
N SER A 246 -1.67 -7.18 -5.93
CA SER A 246 -2.56 -6.69 -4.87
C SER A 246 -1.89 -6.67 -3.50
N THR A 247 -2.21 -5.67 -2.70
CA THR A 247 -1.82 -5.66 -1.28
C THR A 247 -2.57 -6.73 -0.50
N THR A 248 -1.94 -7.27 0.55
CA THR A 248 -2.63 -8.12 1.54
C THR A 248 -3.79 -7.38 2.19
N ALA A 249 -4.99 -7.95 2.17
CA ALA A 249 -6.09 -7.40 2.96
C ALA A 249 -5.72 -7.33 4.45
N LEU A 250 -6.27 -6.35 5.16
CA LEU A 250 -6.25 -6.45 6.62
C LEU A 250 -7.04 -7.70 7.04
N PRO A 251 -6.66 -8.38 8.13
CA PRO A 251 -7.48 -9.43 8.74
C PRO A 251 -8.44 -8.81 9.78
N ALA A 252 -9.27 -9.62 10.44
CA ALA A 252 -10.02 -9.23 11.63
C ALA A 252 -9.06 -8.81 12.74
N VAL A 253 -9.46 -7.84 13.57
CA VAL A 253 -8.64 -7.36 14.71
C VAL A 253 -8.32 -8.52 15.65
N SER A 254 -9.28 -9.40 15.87
CA SER A 254 -9.16 -10.63 16.68
C SER A 254 -8.07 -11.58 16.19
N ALA A 255 -7.67 -11.50 14.93
CA ALA A 255 -6.65 -12.36 14.33
C ALA A 255 -5.24 -12.06 14.87
N GLY A 256 -4.99 -10.83 15.37
CA GLY A 256 -3.76 -10.48 16.07
C GLY A 256 -2.52 -10.19 15.19
N TYR A 257 -2.65 -10.21 13.86
CA TYR A 257 -1.53 -9.97 12.92
C TYR A 257 -1.77 -8.78 11.96
N GLN A 258 -2.38 -7.71 12.49
CA GLN A 258 -2.68 -6.49 11.72
C GLN A 258 -1.42 -5.78 11.21
N GLU A 259 -0.39 -5.72 12.05
CA GLU A 259 0.85 -5.00 11.73
C GLU A 259 1.62 -5.71 10.61
N GLU A 260 1.72 -7.03 10.67
CA GLU A 260 2.37 -7.85 9.65
C GLU A 260 1.66 -7.72 8.30
N ALA A 261 0.33 -7.71 8.30
CA ALA A 261 -0.46 -7.49 7.09
C ALA A 261 -0.23 -6.09 6.50
N GLN A 262 -0.13 -5.07 7.35
CA GLN A 262 0.19 -3.72 6.91
C GLN A 262 1.62 -3.60 6.36
N ILE A 263 2.61 -4.22 7.01
CA ILE A 263 4.01 -4.28 6.53
C ILE A 263 4.06 -4.93 5.13
N ALA A 264 3.36 -6.06 4.95
CA ALA A 264 3.29 -6.73 3.67
C ALA A 264 2.63 -5.84 2.59
N ALA A 265 1.51 -5.19 2.92
CA ALA A 265 0.82 -4.27 2.03
C ALA A 265 1.70 -3.07 1.61
N ASP A 266 2.39 -2.44 2.56
CA ASP A 266 3.30 -1.32 2.29
C ASP A 266 4.47 -1.76 1.38
N GLY A 267 4.96 -2.99 1.55
CA GLY A 267 5.95 -3.61 0.66
C GLY A 267 5.44 -3.77 -0.77
N VAL A 268 4.22 -4.29 -0.95
CA VAL A 268 3.60 -4.43 -2.28
C VAL A 268 3.40 -3.07 -2.95
N ARG A 269 2.94 -2.05 -2.22
CA ARG A 269 2.82 -0.66 -2.73
C ARG A 269 4.17 -0.15 -3.24
N GLY A 270 5.24 -0.37 -2.47
CA GLY A 270 6.60 0.01 -2.85
C GLY A 270 7.07 -0.66 -4.15
N VAL A 271 6.89 -1.98 -4.25
CA VAL A 271 7.26 -2.76 -5.45
C VAL A 271 6.46 -2.33 -6.68
N ALA A 272 5.16 -2.09 -6.52
CA ALA A 272 4.31 -1.64 -7.61
C ALA A 272 4.77 -0.28 -8.18
N ARG A 273 5.17 0.65 -7.32
CA ARG A 273 5.74 1.95 -7.73
C ARG A 273 7.11 1.80 -8.37
N GLU A 274 7.99 0.99 -7.78
CA GLU A 274 9.36 0.78 -8.28
C GLU A 274 9.37 0.19 -9.70
N LEU A 275 8.51 -0.81 -9.93
CA LEU A 275 8.48 -1.58 -11.17
C LEU A 275 7.38 -1.13 -12.14
N ASN A 276 6.69 -0.02 -11.85
CA ASN A 276 5.58 0.50 -12.64
C ASN A 276 4.50 -0.57 -12.94
N LEU A 277 4.06 -1.28 -11.91
CA LEU A 277 3.03 -2.33 -11.98
C LEU A 277 1.66 -1.76 -11.66
N THR A 278 0.62 -2.41 -12.18
CA THR A 278 -0.75 -2.10 -11.75
C THR A 278 -0.94 -2.56 -10.30
N LEU A 279 -1.38 -1.68 -9.41
CA LEU A 279 -1.61 -1.99 -8.00
C LEU A 279 -3.11 -2.11 -7.74
N VAL A 280 -3.59 -3.18 -7.13
CA VAL A 280 -4.95 -3.30 -6.59
C VAL A 280 -4.86 -3.20 -5.07
N ASP A 281 -5.20 -2.03 -4.52
CA ASP A 281 -4.92 -1.70 -3.11
C ASP A 281 -6.09 -2.07 -2.16
N ILE A 282 -6.26 -3.37 -1.97
CA ILE A 282 -7.27 -3.95 -1.09
C ILE A 282 -7.06 -3.50 0.36
N ASN A 283 -5.82 -3.42 0.81
CA ASN A 283 -5.47 -3.03 2.17
C ASN A 283 -5.97 -1.61 2.49
N ARG A 284 -5.84 -0.67 1.55
CA ARG A 284 -6.36 0.68 1.69
C ARG A 284 -7.88 0.69 1.77
N ALA A 285 -8.56 -0.18 1.00
CA ALA A 285 -10.02 -0.32 1.07
C ALA A 285 -10.50 -0.74 2.46
N PHE A 286 -9.84 -1.75 3.03
CA PHE A 286 -10.13 -2.19 4.39
C PHE A 286 -9.83 -1.09 5.42
N ASN A 287 -8.71 -0.38 5.33
CA ASN A 287 -8.40 0.71 6.26
C ASN A 287 -9.42 1.85 6.19
N LEU A 288 -9.86 2.23 4.98
CA LEU A 288 -10.85 3.29 4.79
C LEU A 288 -12.22 2.86 5.33
N LEU A 289 -12.71 1.69 4.94
CA LEU A 289 -14.06 1.25 5.28
C LEU A 289 -14.17 0.75 6.71
N ARG A 290 -13.13 0.11 7.25
CA ARG A 290 -13.15 -0.42 8.63
C ARG A 290 -12.65 0.57 9.66
N SER A 291 -11.58 1.29 9.36
CA SER A 291 -10.89 2.11 10.35
C SER A 291 -11.08 3.61 10.13
N GLY A 292 -11.62 4.03 8.98
CA GLY A 292 -11.79 5.45 8.66
C GLY A 292 -10.47 6.16 8.33
N PHE A 293 -9.39 5.44 8.06
CA PHE A 293 -8.07 6.02 7.77
C PHE A 293 -7.65 5.75 6.33
N ASP A 294 -7.03 6.74 5.71
CA ASP A 294 -6.30 6.55 4.46
C ASP A 294 -4.82 6.28 4.76
N VAL A 295 -4.38 5.07 4.43
CA VAL A 295 -3.01 4.62 4.65
C VAL A 295 -2.03 5.03 3.54
N ASP A 296 -2.55 5.56 2.42
CA ASP A 296 -1.74 6.00 1.29
C ASP A 296 -1.74 7.52 1.10
N ASN A 297 -2.86 8.18 1.43
CA ASN A 297 -2.94 9.64 1.45
C ASN A 297 -2.52 10.18 2.83
N LEU A 298 -1.22 10.42 3.00
CA LEU A 298 -0.67 10.86 4.28
C LEU A 298 -0.87 12.36 4.53
N HIS A 299 -1.18 12.72 5.78
CA HIS A 299 -1.15 14.08 6.29
C HIS A 299 0.25 14.40 6.84
N TYR A 300 0.77 15.60 6.54
CA TYR A 300 2.10 16.03 6.95
C TYR A 300 2.04 17.12 8.02
N THR A 301 2.63 16.84 9.18
CA THR A 301 2.83 17.80 10.27
C THR A 301 4.28 18.24 10.32
N ARG A 302 4.52 19.54 10.43
CA ARG A 302 5.86 20.13 10.44
C ARG A 302 6.35 20.39 11.86
N ASP A 303 7.57 19.96 12.13
CA ASP A 303 8.37 20.38 13.29
C ASP A 303 9.52 21.27 12.78
N ASP A 304 9.76 22.37 13.48
CA ASP A 304 10.86 23.30 13.20
C ASP A 304 11.80 23.35 14.41
N ASN A 305 13.10 23.54 14.13
CA ASN A 305 14.16 23.72 15.11
C ASN A 305 14.29 22.53 16.08
N PHE A 306 15.06 22.70 17.15
CA PHE A 306 15.26 21.67 18.19
C PHE A 306 14.28 21.83 19.35
N ALA A 307 13.01 22.12 19.03
CA ALA A 307 11.97 22.32 20.02
C ALA A 307 11.86 21.14 21.00
N GLY A 308 11.65 21.45 22.27
CA GLY A 308 11.58 20.47 23.37
C GLY A 308 12.95 20.03 23.90
N TYR A 309 14.04 20.13 23.12
CA TYR A 309 15.34 19.60 23.53
C TYR A 309 15.85 20.17 24.88
N PRO A 310 16.43 19.34 25.77
CA PRO A 310 16.65 17.90 25.62
C PRO A 310 15.42 17.04 25.96
N THR A 311 14.36 17.63 26.49
CA THR A 311 13.13 16.91 26.88
C THR A 311 12.38 16.44 25.63
N GLY A 312 11.97 15.17 25.60
CA GLY A 312 11.36 14.56 24.39
C GLY A 312 12.39 14.14 23.32
N TRP A 313 13.67 14.19 23.66
CA TRP A 313 14.75 13.64 22.84
C TRP A 313 15.50 12.55 23.62
N HIS A 314 15.85 11.48 22.93
CA HIS A 314 16.81 10.49 23.39
C HIS A 314 18.20 10.93 22.92
N VAL A 315 19.02 11.41 23.85
CA VAL A 315 20.41 11.79 23.60
C VAL A 315 21.30 10.59 23.86
N GLU A 316 22.10 10.19 22.88
CA GLU A 316 22.98 9.03 22.97
C GLU A 316 24.05 9.24 24.06
N ASP A 317 24.33 8.20 24.84
CA ASP A 317 25.33 8.25 25.91
C ASP A 317 26.70 8.73 25.37
N GLY A 318 27.30 9.70 26.06
CA GLY A 318 28.55 10.33 25.63
C GLY A 318 28.40 11.43 24.56
N SER A 319 27.18 11.72 24.10
CA SER A 319 26.94 12.90 23.28
C SER A 319 27.14 14.20 24.08
N THR A 320 27.73 15.19 23.43
CA THR A 320 27.90 16.57 23.92
C THR A 320 27.01 17.57 23.18
N LEU A 321 26.07 17.07 22.37
CA LEU A 321 25.10 17.92 21.69
C LEU A 321 24.36 18.77 22.73
N SER A 322 24.26 20.06 22.47
CA SER A 322 23.56 21.03 23.32
C SER A 322 23.05 22.18 22.48
N LEU A 323 21.99 22.84 22.96
CA LEU A 323 21.47 24.03 22.29
C LEU A 323 22.52 25.13 22.31
N ALA A 324 22.82 25.70 21.15
CA ALA A 324 23.75 26.82 21.01
C ALA A 324 23.07 28.17 21.29
N ASN A 325 21.74 28.19 21.37
CA ASN A 325 20.92 29.37 21.59
C ASN A 325 19.59 29.05 22.32
N ALA A 326 19.00 30.09 22.94
CA ALA A 326 17.82 29.94 23.80
C ALA A 326 16.51 29.68 23.05
N ASP A 327 16.43 30.05 21.77
CA ASP A 327 15.29 29.80 20.87
C ASP A 327 15.34 28.42 20.21
N ALA A 328 16.33 27.59 20.58
CA ALA A 328 16.56 26.25 20.05
C ALA A 328 16.72 26.16 18.52
N SER A 329 17.06 27.26 17.84
CA SER A 329 17.26 27.27 16.38
C SER A 329 18.64 26.72 15.96
N SER A 330 19.53 26.46 16.92
CA SER A 330 20.84 25.86 16.69
C SER A 330 21.26 24.89 17.79
N MET A 331 22.00 23.85 17.39
CA MET A 331 22.60 22.85 18.27
C MET A 331 24.08 22.68 17.91
N SER A 332 24.95 22.48 18.90
CA SER A 332 26.39 22.26 18.67
C SER A 332 26.94 21.14 19.54
N GLY A 333 28.02 20.50 19.08
CA GLY A 333 28.72 19.44 19.81
C GLY A 333 29.05 18.23 18.95
N THR A 334 29.06 17.05 19.57
CA THR A 334 29.29 15.75 18.94
C THR A 334 28.37 14.67 19.53
N GLY A 335 28.16 13.57 18.80
CA GLY A 335 27.27 12.48 19.17
C GLY A 335 25.92 12.53 18.45
N SER A 336 24.87 11.95 19.03
CA SER A 336 23.55 11.85 18.39
C SER A 336 22.40 12.16 19.33
N ALA A 337 21.31 12.66 18.76
CA ALA A 337 20.02 12.74 19.41
C ALA A 337 18.90 12.27 18.48
N LEU A 338 17.92 11.55 19.02
CA LEU A 338 16.69 11.11 18.35
C LEU A 338 15.48 11.73 19.04
N HIS A 339 14.58 12.31 18.26
CA HIS A 339 13.32 12.86 18.73
C HIS A 339 12.30 11.74 18.99
N HIS A 340 11.54 11.83 20.09
CA HIS A 340 10.54 10.82 20.44
C HIS A 340 9.33 10.79 19.50
N ALA A 341 9.16 11.79 18.64
CA ALA A 341 8.13 11.79 17.61
C ALA A 341 8.43 10.75 16.51
N GLN A 342 7.40 9.99 16.14
CA GLN A 342 7.50 8.96 15.11
C GLN A 342 6.75 9.37 13.83
N SER A 343 7.24 8.89 12.69
CA SER A 343 6.60 9.15 11.39
C SER A 343 6.78 7.95 10.45
N LEU A 344 5.81 7.76 9.53
CA LEU A 344 5.91 6.77 8.46
C LEU A 344 6.79 7.31 7.34
N ASP A 345 6.29 8.36 6.68
CA ASP A 345 7.06 9.13 5.71
C ASP A 345 7.69 10.32 6.41
N ILE A 346 8.79 10.82 5.85
CA ILE A 346 9.51 11.92 6.46
C ILE A 346 10.28 12.69 5.42
N MET A 347 10.17 14.02 5.49
CA MET A 347 11.21 14.90 4.96
C MET A 347 11.96 15.48 6.16
N ILE A 348 13.28 15.31 6.20
CA ILE A 348 14.14 15.86 7.25
C ILE A 348 15.26 16.64 6.57
N LYS A 349 15.47 17.88 7.00
CA LYS A 349 16.49 18.79 6.49
C LYS A 349 17.26 19.41 7.65
N ALA A 350 18.57 19.54 7.51
CA ALA A 350 19.42 20.28 8.43
C ALA A 350 20.62 20.88 7.71
N THR A 351 21.08 22.03 8.19
CA THR A 351 22.30 22.68 7.72
C THR A 351 23.41 22.45 8.74
N PHE A 352 24.45 21.74 8.33
CA PHE A 352 25.62 21.39 9.13
C PHE A 352 26.80 22.33 8.81
N SER A 353 27.58 22.68 9.83
CA SER A 353 28.89 23.32 9.68
C SER A 353 29.88 22.68 10.63
N CYS A 354 30.98 22.18 10.07
CA CYS A 354 32.02 21.48 10.83
C CYS A 354 33.36 22.21 10.67
N PRO A 355 34.12 22.44 11.76
CA PRO A 355 35.46 23.00 11.67
C PRO A 355 36.42 22.14 10.85
N ASN A 356 36.18 20.83 10.74
CA ASN A 356 36.98 19.93 9.93
C ASN A 356 36.12 18.82 9.32
N TRP A 357 35.79 18.95 8.03
CA TRP A 357 34.98 17.98 7.29
C TRP A 357 35.74 16.69 6.90
N VAL A 358 37.07 16.66 7.02
CA VAL A 358 37.87 15.47 6.70
C VAL A 358 37.69 14.38 7.76
N PHE A 359 37.51 14.76 9.03
CA PHE A 359 37.35 13.83 10.15
C PHE A 359 35.93 13.83 10.74
N THR A 360 35.02 14.64 10.18
CA THR A 360 33.66 14.77 10.71
C THR A 360 32.65 14.26 9.71
N THR A 361 31.83 13.29 10.15
CA THR A 361 30.67 12.82 9.40
C THR A 361 29.41 13.34 10.07
N CYS A 362 28.55 13.99 9.30
CA CYS A 362 27.23 14.42 9.75
C CYS A 362 26.17 13.47 9.22
N ALA A 363 25.11 13.24 9.99
CA ALA A 363 24.04 12.37 9.55
C ALA A 363 22.63 12.82 9.98
N LEU A 364 21.66 12.49 9.13
CA LEU A 364 20.24 12.48 9.47
C LEU A 364 19.81 11.03 9.70
N ARG A 365 19.20 10.77 10.85
CA ARG A 365 18.68 9.45 11.25
C ARG A 365 17.15 9.47 11.14
N TYR A 366 16.54 8.39 10.66
CA TYR A 366 15.08 8.31 10.51
C TYR A 366 14.57 6.87 10.50
N ARG A 367 13.26 6.73 10.78
CA ARG A 367 12.59 5.45 11.05
C ARG A 367 13.40 4.57 12.01
N SER A 368 13.97 5.17 13.04
CA SER A 368 14.73 4.46 14.07
C SER A 368 13.76 3.75 15.02
N LYS A 369 14.08 2.48 15.33
CA LYS A 369 13.43 1.71 16.40
C LYS A 369 14.08 1.94 17.78
N GLY A 370 14.88 3.01 17.93
CA GLY A 370 15.63 3.30 19.16
C GLY A 370 16.99 2.60 19.25
N SER A 371 17.49 2.04 18.14
CA SER A 371 18.80 1.36 18.08
C SER A 371 19.51 1.68 16.77
N ALA A 372 20.84 1.86 16.85
CA ALA A 372 21.70 2.11 15.70
C ALA A 372 21.68 0.96 14.68
N ALA A 373 21.35 -0.27 15.09
CA ALA A 373 21.22 -1.43 14.19
C ALA A 373 19.90 -1.46 13.42
N HIS A 374 18.90 -0.67 13.86
CA HIS A 374 17.53 -0.70 13.33
C HIS A 374 17.04 0.72 13.02
N GLN A 375 17.78 1.39 12.16
CA GLN A 375 17.45 2.73 11.68
C GLN A 375 18.03 2.95 10.29
N TYR A 376 17.44 3.89 9.56
CA TYR A 376 18.11 4.47 8.42
C TYR A 376 18.97 5.66 8.84
N SER A 377 20.05 5.88 8.11
CA SER A 377 20.89 7.05 8.27
C SER A 377 21.49 7.50 6.94
N ALA A 378 21.37 8.78 6.62
CA ALA A 378 22.09 9.42 5.53
C ALA A 378 23.31 10.14 6.10
N HIS A 379 24.51 9.76 5.68
CA HIS A 379 25.80 10.25 6.17
C HIS A 379 26.48 11.09 5.10
N VAL A 380 26.95 12.27 5.47
CA VAL A 380 27.74 13.16 4.60
C VAL A 380 29.06 13.51 5.28
N SER A 381 30.14 13.42 4.53
CA SER A 381 31.49 13.81 4.93
C SER A 381 32.27 14.29 3.71
N SER A 382 33.45 14.89 3.92
CA SER A 382 34.31 15.26 2.78
C SER A 382 34.64 14.01 1.96
N GLY A 383 34.27 14.02 0.67
CA GLY A 383 34.53 12.91 -0.25
C GLY A 383 33.39 11.91 -0.43
N PHE A 384 32.40 11.83 0.47
CA PHE A 384 31.31 10.85 0.32
C PHE A 384 29.94 11.25 0.89
N LEU A 385 28.93 10.65 0.26
CA LEU A 385 27.57 10.52 0.76
C LEU A 385 27.21 9.03 0.81
N ALA A 386 26.70 8.56 1.94
CA ALA A 386 26.23 7.19 2.11
C ALA A 386 24.82 7.16 2.70
N LEU A 387 24.01 6.22 2.24
CA LEU A 387 22.72 5.86 2.82
C LEU A 387 22.86 4.46 3.41
N CYS A 388 22.53 4.31 4.69
CA CYS A 388 22.69 3.05 5.41
C CYS A 388 21.37 2.63 6.09
N TRP A 389 21.15 1.32 6.15
CA TRP A 389 20.26 0.66 7.11
C TRP A 389 21.14 -0.07 8.14
N GLY A 390 21.08 0.37 9.39
CA GLY A 390 22.03 -0.10 10.40
C GLY A 390 23.49 0.09 9.96
N ALA A 391 24.26 -1.00 9.95
CA ALA A 391 25.65 -1.00 9.47
C ALA A 391 25.79 -1.24 7.95
N THR A 392 24.69 -1.53 7.24
CA THR A 392 24.72 -1.88 5.83
C THR A 392 24.54 -0.64 4.95
N THR A 393 25.51 -0.34 4.10
CA THR A 393 25.38 0.69 3.06
C THR A 393 24.45 0.20 1.96
N ILE A 394 23.34 0.91 1.77
CA ILE A 394 22.33 0.63 0.73
C ILE A 394 22.39 1.64 -0.43
N GLY A 395 23.11 2.74 -0.26
CA GLY A 395 23.41 3.71 -1.32
C GLY A 395 24.71 4.43 -1.05
N TYR A 396 25.48 4.72 -2.10
CA TYR A 396 26.77 5.41 -1.99
C TYR A 396 27.00 6.33 -3.18
N LYS A 397 27.57 7.51 -2.92
CA LYS A 397 28.04 8.43 -3.95
C LYS A 397 29.27 9.17 -3.46
N ALA A 398 30.33 9.15 -4.27
CA ALA A 398 31.45 10.04 -4.06
C ALA A 398 30.99 11.48 -4.33
N ILE A 399 31.31 12.39 -3.41
CA ILE A 399 31.10 13.82 -3.58
C ILE A 399 32.44 14.53 -3.51
N GLY A 400 32.51 15.79 -3.95
CA GLY A 400 33.74 16.56 -3.89
C GLY A 400 34.23 16.80 -2.46
N GLU A 401 35.44 17.35 -2.36
CA GLU A 401 35.96 17.85 -1.09
C GLU A 401 35.03 18.93 -0.54
N ILE A 402 34.70 18.83 0.74
CA ILE A 402 33.95 19.84 1.47
C ILE A 402 34.96 20.66 2.29
N ALA A 403 35.07 21.95 1.99
CA ALA A 403 36.00 22.82 2.69
C ALA A 403 35.64 22.94 4.18
N SER A 404 36.64 22.83 5.05
CA SER A 404 36.49 23.07 6.50
C SER A 404 35.80 24.39 6.81
N GLY A 405 34.82 24.36 7.72
CA GLY A 405 33.99 25.52 8.09
C GLY A 405 32.85 25.83 7.12
N SER A 406 32.80 25.21 5.94
CA SER A 406 31.68 25.40 5.01
C SER A 406 30.37 24.82 5.55
N LYS A 407 29.26 25.39 5.09
CA LYS A 407 27.91 24.91 5.40
C LYS A 407 27.49 23.88 4.36
N VAL A 408 26.86 22.80 4.84
CA VAL A 408 26.30 21.74 4.00
C VAL A 408 24.86 21.51 4.42
N VAL A 409 23.93 21.65 3.47
CA VAL A 409 22.54 21.27 3.65
C VAL A 409 22.41 19.79 3.32
N LEU A 410 22.00 18.98 4.28
CA LEU A 410 21.61 17.60 4.05
C LEU A 410 20.09 17.50 4.19
N GLN A 411 19.46 16.84 3.22
CA GLN A 411 18.03 16.57 3.27
C GLN A 411 17.76 15.13 2.85
N VAL A 412 16.82 14.49 3.54
CA VAL A 412 16.26 13.20 3.16
C VAL A 412 14.76 13.36 2.96
N ASP A 413 14.22 12.88 1.85
CA ASP A 413 12.78 12.73 1.59
C ASP A 413 12.45 11.24 1.40
N VAL A 414 11.56 10.72 2.25
CA VAL A 414 11.16 9.32 2.28
C VAL A 414 9.68 9.23 2.00
N ARG A 415 9.33 8.44 0.97
CA ARG A 415 7.95 8.14 0.57
C ARG A 415 7.78 6.64 0.41
N GLY A 416 7.16 5.98 1.40
CA GLY A 416 7.08 4.53 1.46
C GLY A 416 8.48 3.88 1.47
N ALA A 417 8.79 3.09 0.45
CA ALA A 417 10.10 2.42 0.28
C ALA A 417 11.15 3.28 -0.45
N LEU A 418 10.78 4.45 -0.98
CA LEU A 418 11.70 5.30 -1.75
C LEU A 418 12.37 6.33 -0.85
N HIS A 419 13.70 6.30 -0.85
CA HIS A 419 14.57 7.23 -0.13
C HIS A 419 15.29 8.13 -1.13
N ARG A 420 15.16 9.45 -0.97
CA ARG A 420 15.91 10.44 -1.75
C ARG A 420 16.78 11.26 -0.82
N VAL A 421 18.05 11.41 -1.17
CA VAL A 421 19.02 12.16 -0.37
C VAL A 421 19.58 13.30 -1.21
N TYR A 422 19.49 14.51 -0.66
CA TYR A 422 19.92 15.75 -1.29
C TYR A 422 21.07 16.35 -0.49
N VAL A 423 22.06 16.88 -1.20
CA VAL A 423 23.15 17.67 -0.61
C VAL A 423 23.15 19.03 -1.30
N ASN A 424 23.07 20.10 -0.51
CA ASN A 424 22.93 21.48 -1.01
C ASN A 424 21.79 21.62 -2.02
N ASP A 425 20.63 21.07 -1.65
CA ASP A 425 19.39 21.05 -2.44
C ASP A 425 19.48 20.33 -3.81
N VAL A 426 20.58 19.61 -4.09
CA VAL A 426 20.76 18.79 -5.28
C VAL A 426 20.57 17.31 -4.95
N LEU A 427 19.72 16.61 -5.70
CA LEU A 427 19.50 15.16 -5.54
C LEU A 427 20.80 14.40 -5.82
N GLN A 428 21.27 13.65 -4.82
CA GLN A 428 22.49 12.86 -4.91
C GLN A 428 22.22 11.36 -5.01
N LEU A 429 21.27 10.85 -4.22
CA LEU A 429 20.89 9.43 -4.17
C LEU A 429 19.36 9.28 -4.27
N SER A 430 18.91 8.23 -4.96
CA SER A 430 17.52 7.78 -5.00
C SER A 430 17.52 6.26 -4.93
N VAL A 431 17.06 5.69 -3.82
CA VAL A 431 17.17 4.24 -3.51
C VAL A 431 15.82 3.72 -3.05
N HIS A 432 15.38 2.59 -3.60
CA HIS A 432 14.28 1.82 -3.03
C HIS A 432 14.84 0.81 -2.02
N ASP A 433 14.37 0.87 -0.78
CA ASP A 433 14.75 -0.07 0.28
C ASP A 433 13.54 -0.47 1.12
N TYR A 434 13.56 -1.72 1.60
CA TYR A 434 12.41 -2.39 2.21
C TYR A 434 12.69 -2.90 3.62
N ASN A 435 13.79 -2.49 4.28
CA ASN A 435 14.15 -3.00 5.59
C ASN A 435 13.14 -2.61 6.69
N TYR A 436 12.61 -1.38 6.68
CA TYR A 436 11.61 -0.95 7.65
C TYR A 436 10.65 0.10 7.09
N LEU A 437 9.39 -0.30 6.91
CA LEU A 437 8.33 0.51 6.33
C LEU A 437 7.32 1.02 7.38
N ARG A 438 7.69 1.00 8.66
CA ARG A 438 6.82 1.41 9.77
C ARG A 438 7.31 2.70 10.43
N ARG A 439 6.49 3.19 11.36
CA ARG A 439 6.74 4.42 12.12
C ARG A 439 8.02 4.28 12.94
N GLY A 440 8.87 5.29 12.91
CA GLY A 440 10.03 5.33 13.79
C GLY A 440 10.51 6.75 14.04
N SER A 441 11.40 6.88 15.02
CA SER A 441 12.00 8.14 15.44
C SER A 441 12.95 8.70 14.37
N HIS A 442 13.23 9.98 14.48
CA HIS A 442 14.15 10.71 13.60
C HIS A 442 15.08 11.61 14.40
N GLY A 443 16.17 12.06 13.80
CA GLY A 443 17.10 12.94 14.48
C GLY A 443 18.40 13.15 13.72
N VAL A 444 19.45 13.48 14.47
CA VAL A 444 20.72 13.96 13.94
C VAL A 444 21.91 13.27 14.59
N ALA A 445 23.04 13.25 13.89
CA ALA A 445 24.32 12.86 14.47
C ALA A 445 25.50 13.65 13.87
N ILE A 446 26.52 13.86 14.69
CA ILE A 446 27.86 14.35 14.31
C ILE A 446 28.87 13.35 14.87
N ILE A 447 29.69 12.75 14.01
CA ILE A 447 30.56 11.62 14.34
C ILE A 447 32.01 11.98 14.00
N GLY A 448 32.96 11.60 14.88
CA GLY A 448 34.41 11.76 14.69
C GLY A 448 34.97 13.16 15.02
N GLY A 449 34.15 14.21 14.87
CA GLY A 449 34.52 15.59 15.23
C GLY A 449 33.37 16.34 15.89
N THR A 450 33.46 17.67 15.90
CA THR A 450 32.40 18.57 16.40
C THR A 450 31.80 19.39 15.26
N GLY A 451 30.60 19.90 15.46
CA GLY A 451 29.96 20.80 14.50
C GLY A 451 28.78 21.55 15.08
N THR A 452 28.16 22.36 14.23
CA THR A 452 26.93 23.10 14.51
C THR A 452 25.87 22.71 13.50
N LEU A 453 24.64 22.53 13.99
CA LEU A 453 23.44 22.29 13.21
C LEU A 453 22.51 23.52 13.32
N THR A 454 21.88 23.87 12.21
CA THR A 454 20.88 24.93 12.09
C THR A 454 19.81 24.50 11.11
N GLU A 455 18.70 25.24 11.05
CA GLU A 455 17.64 25.02 10.05
C GLU A 455 17.12 23.57 10.03
N PHE A 456 16.95 22.99 11.23
CA PHE A 456 16.39 21.66 11.39
C PHE A 456 14.88 21.71 11.09
N ILE A 457 14.45 21.05 10.04
CA ILE A 457 13.06 21.00 9.60
C ILE A 457 12.66 19.56 9.40
N VAL A 458 11.51 19.16 9.94
CA VAL A 458 10.96 17.82 9.76
C VAL A 458 9.49 17.91 9.35
N ASP A 459 9.15 17.39 8.17
CA ASP A 459 7.76 17.13 7.79
C ASP A 459 7.46 15.65 8.01
N LYS A 460 6.64 15.34 9.01
CA LYS A 460 6.26 13.98 9.42
C LYS A 460 4.98 13.53 8.70
N GLY A 461 5.08 12.48 7.90
CA GLY A 461 3.94 11.84 7.26
C GLY A 461 3.22 10.88 8.21
N ASN A 462 1.94 11.13 8.42
CA ASN A 462 1.02 10.37 9.27
C ASN A 462 -0.21 9.92 8.47
N TYR A 463 -0.84 8.82 8.88
CA TYR A 463 -2.14 8.42 8.30
C TYR A 463 -3.16 9.53 8.46
N CYS A 464 -3.95 9.77 7.42
CA CYS A 464 -5.00 10.77 7.43
C CYS A 464 -6.31 10.13 7.91
N ALA A 465 -6.94 10.72 8.93
CA ALA A 465 -8.32 10.39 9.28
C ALA A 465 -9.23 10.89 8.14
N ASN A 466 -9.95 9.98 7.51
CA ASN A 466 -10.80 10.25 6.36
C ASN A 466 -12.30 10.02 6.66
N GLY A 467 -12.66 9.80 7.92
CA GLY A 467 -14.03 9.65 8.38
C GLY A 467 -14.15 8.70 9.56
N VAL A 468 -15.38 8.22 9.78
CA VAL A 468 -15.68 7.19 10.77
C VAL A 468 -15.72 5.80 10.12
N PRO A 469 -15.38 4.73 10.87
CA PRO A 469 -15.64 3.35 10.46
C PRO A 469 -17.03 3.14 9.84
N GLN A 470 -17.10 2.49 8.68
CA GLN A 470 -18.33 2.18 7.96
C GLN A 470 -18.72 0.70 8.03
N LEU A 471 -17.74 -0.20 8.18
CA LEU A 471 -17.91 -1.64 8.24
C LEU A 471 -17.21 -2.20 9.48
N SER A 472 -17.83 -3.19 10.12
CA SER A 472 -17.24 -3.94 11.22
C SER A 472 -16.49 -5.19 10.73
N ASP A 473 -15.69 -5.81 11.60
CA ASP A 473 -15.10 -7.13 11.29
C ASP A 473 -16.16 -8.20 11.00
N LEU A 474 -17.34 -8.13 11.64
CA LEU A 474 -18.45 -9.05 11.38
C LEU A 474 -19.00 -8.89 9.95
N ASP A 475 -19.10 -7.65 9.47
CA ASP A 475 -19.51 -7.37 8.09
C ASP A 475 -18.47 -7.88 7.09
N LEU A 476 -17.19 -7.77 7.46
CA LEU A 476 -16.07 -8.06 6.58
C LEU A 476 -15.70 -9.53 6.49
N TYR A 477 -15.76 -10.28 7.60
CA TYR A 477 -15.30 -11.67 7.67
C TYR A 477 -16.36 -12.65 8.19
N GLY A 478 -17.52 -12.18 8.64
CA GLY A 478 -18.55 -13.03 9.24
C GLY A 478 -18.20 -13.42 10.68
N GLY A 479 -18.75 -14.55 11.15
CA GLY A 479 -18.52 -15.08 12.50
C GLY A 479 -18.23 -16.57 12.52
N ASP A 480 -17.69 -17.08 13.63
CA ASP A 480 -17.12 -18.44 13.77
C ASP A 480 -18.10 -19.61 13.59
N ALA A 481 -19.41 -19.35 13.46
CA ALA A 481 -20.44 -20.39 13.43
C ALA A 481 -20.99 -20.63 12.02
N CYS A 482 -20.21 -21.27 11.16
CA CYS A 482 -20.68 -21.80 9.87
C CYS A 482 -21.87 -22.79 9.99
N ALA A 483 -22.20 -23.29 11.19
CA ALA A 483 -23.15 -24.38 11.39
C ALA A 483 -24.56 -23.99 11.89
N THR A 484 -24.84 -22.74 12.31
CA THR A 484 -26.12 -22.45 13.01
C THR A 484 -26.88 -21.20 12.57
N HIS A 485 -26.40 -20.43 11.59
CA HIS A 485 -27.02 -19.15 11.25
C HIS A 485 -27.47 -19.11 9.78
N ASN A 486 -28.75 -19.39 9.54
CA ASN A 486 -29.36 -19.42 8.20
C ASN A 486 -29.37 -18.06 7.46
N HIS A 487 -28.90 -16.96 8.08
CA HIS A 487 -29.04 -15.61 7.54
C HIS A 487 -27.82 -14.67 7.75
N THR A 488 -26.64 -15.16 8.12
CA THR A 488 -25.39 -14.36 8.09
C THR A 488 -24.24 -15.14 7.42
N PRO A 489 -23.56 -14.56 6.41
CA PRO A 489 -23.31 -15.27 5.15
C PRO A 489 -21.82 -15.25 4.74
N GLU A 490 -21.19 -16.42 4.69
CA GLU A 490 -19.82 -16.62 4.15
C GLU A 490 -18.70 -15.94 4.96
N GLY A 491 -17.45 -16.35 4.75
CA GLY A 491 -16.30 -15.91 5.54
C GLY A 491 -15.99 -16.80 6.74
N ASN A 492 -14.84 -16.57 7.38
CA ASN A 492 -14.33 -17.43 8.47
C ASN A 492 -14.12 -16.69 9.81
N GLY A 493 -14.60 -15.46 9.94
CA GLY A 493 -14.42 -14.62 11.13
C GLY A 493 -12.99 -14.07 11.34
N ILE A 494 -12.03 -14.44 10.48
CA ILE A 494 -10.60 -14.16 10.67
C ILE A 494 -10.02 -13.35 9.52
N ASN A 495 -10.05 -13.88 8.30
CA ASN A 495 -9.38 -13.29 7.14
C ASN A 495 -10.03 -13.62 5.80
N HIS A 496 -10.88 -14.65 5.73
CA HIS A 496 -11.64 -14.95 4.53
C HIS A 496 -12.88 -14.04 4.49
N PRO A 497 -13.01 -13.24 3.42
CA PRO A 497 -14.02 -12.20 3.35
C PRO A 497 -15.43 -12.77 3.12
N THR A 498 -16.44 -12.08 3.64
CA THR A 498 -17.84 -12.28 3.24
C THR A 498 -18.06 -11.87 1.78
N LYS A 499 -19.21 -12.22 1.20
CA LYS A 499 -19.69 -11.67 -0.09
C LYS A 499 -19.63 -10.14 -0.13
N LEU A 500 -19.98 -9.48 0.97
CA LEU A 500 -19.99 -8.02 1.07
C LEU A 500 -18.55 -7.50 0.92
N ALA A 501 -17.60 -8.00 1.72
CA ALA A 501 -16.20 -7.60 1.63
C ALA A 501 -15.57 -7.92 0.26
N ASN A 502 -15.88 -9.07 -0.32
CA ASN A 502 -15.46 -9.41 -1.69
C ASN A 502 -15.95 -8.37 -2.71
N SER A 503 -17.15 -7.83 -2.52
CA SER A 503 -17.73 -6.83 -3.43
C SER A 503 -17.15 -5.44 -3.20
N VAL A 504 -17.14 -4.95 -1.95
CA VAL A 504 -16.85 -3.53 -1.64
C VAL A 504 -15.37 -3.25 -1.41
N CYS A 505 -14.63 -4.18 -0.82
CA CYS A 505 -13.20 -4.00 -0.58
C CYS A 505 -12.37 -4.61 -1.71
N TRP A 506 -12.58 -5.88 -2.01
CA TRP A 506 -11.73 -6.60 -2.97
C TRP A 506 -12.03 -6.19 -4.41
N ALA A 507 -13.24 -6.47 -4.92
CA ALA A 507 -13.63 -6.10 -6.27
C ALA A 507 -13.69 -4.56 -6.45
N GLY A 508 -14.11 -3.82 -5.42
CA GLY A 508 -14.05 -2.37 -5.39
C GLY A 508 -12.63 -1.82 -5.66
N SER A 509 -11.59 -2.52 -5.22
CA SER A 509 -10.20 -2.11 -5.46
C SER A 509 -9.74 -2.27 -6.91
N PHE A 510 -10.49 -2.99 -7.76
CA PHE A 510 -10.21 -3.12 -9.19
C PHE A 510 -10.82 -1.98 -10.02
N SER A 511 -11.49 -1.01 -9.39
CA SER A 511 -12.27 0.05 -10.05
C SER A 511 -11.51 0.73 -11.19
N ALA A 512 -10.29 1.25 -10.98
CA ALA A 512 -9.57 1.97 -12.04
C ALA A 512 -9.14 1.03 -13.18
N LEU A 513 -8.79 -0.22 -12.90
CA LEU A 513 -8.49 -1.21 -13.95
C LEU A 513 -9.73 -1.55 -14.78
N THR A 514 -10.86 -1.82 -14.12
CA THR A 514 -12.13 -2.11 -14.81
C THR A 514 -12.60 -0.90 -15.63
N GLU A 515 -12.42 0.30 -15.11
CA GLU A 515 -12.74 1.54 -15.79
C GLU A 515 -11.83 1.77 -17.00
N HIS A 516 -10.52 1.59 -16.85
CA HIS A 516 -9.57 1.72 -17.96
C HIS A 516 -9.94 0.81 -19.14
N ILE A 517 -10.27 -0.46 -18.86
CA ILE A 517 -10.73 -1.41 -19.88
C ILE A 517 -11.99 -0.89 -20.60
N ARG A 518 -12.92 -0.28 -19.85
CA ARG A 518 -14.17 0.28 -20.37
C ARG A 518 -13.92 1.47 -21.30
N VAL A 519 -13.11 2.45 -20.88
CA VAL A 519 -12.92 3.72 -21.62
C VAL A 519 -12.09 3.54 -22.90
N GLN A 520 -11.13 2.61 -22.92
CA GLN A 520 -10.32 2.33 -24.13
C GLN A 520 -11.16 1.91 -25.34
N LYS A 521 -12.39 1.42 -25.10
CA LYS A 521 -13.35 1.11 -26.15
C LYS A 521 -14.13 2.35 -26.63
N GLU A 522 -14.48 3.26 -25.73
CA GLU A 522 -15.30 4.44 -26.04
C GLU A 522 -14.55 5.44 -26.92
N SER A 523 -13.23 5.56 -26.77
CA SER A 523 -12.41 6.44 -27.61
C SER A 523 -12.23 5.97 -29.07
N ARG A 524 -12.89 4.87 -29.47
CA ARG A 524 -12.81 4.27 -30.81
C ARG A 524 -14.16 4.18 -31.53
N GLN A 525 -15.24 4.66 -30.90
CA GLN A 525 -16.52 4.93 -31.56
C GLN A 525 -16.56 6.41 -31.98
#